data_AF-A0A2J0U7G8-F1
#
_entry.id   AF-A0A2J0U7G8-F1
#
_cell.length_a   1.000
_cell.length_b   1.000
_cell.length_c   1.000
_cell.angle_alpha   90.00
_cell.angle_beta   90.00
_cell.angle_gamma   90.00
#
_symmetry.space_group_name_H-M   'P 1'
#
loop_
_entity.id
_entity.type
_entity.pdbx_description
1 polymer ?
#
loop_
_entity_poly.entity_id
_entity_poly.type
_entity_poly.pdbx_seq_one_letter_code
_entity_poly.pdbx_strand_id
1 'polypeptide(L)'
;MRLMTFVCPLCGASGQRFPLGSAGRRQAKTSCQGCRVELRSDPRLGTYTLYLLYTQVIVLVAALPLIGASVAGEWARLGMICLVVLVLCWFPGMIRHARSPIVRACRDPDYSYARRPGASTTHAAANPEQRSDTPSASP
;
A
#
# COMPACT_ATOMS: atom_id res chain seq x y z
N MET A 1 -2.59 18.16 6.34
CA MET A 1 -1.78 16.93 6.47
C MET A 1 -2.56 15.72 5.95
N ARG A 2 -2.32 15.27 4.71
CA ARG A 2 -3.03 14.12 4.08
C ARG A 2 -2.32 12.77 4.29
N LEU A 3 -1.58 12.60 5.40
CA LEU A 3 -0.70 11.43 5.58
C LEU A 3 -1.45 10.11 5.86
N MET A 4 -2.65 10.17 6.44
CA MET A 4 -3.44 8.99 6.81
C MET A 4 -4.74 8.85 6.02
N THR A 5 -4.94 9.75 5.07
CA THR A 5 -6.14 9.79 4.22
C THR A 5 -5.77 9.40 2.80
N PHE A 6 -6.61 8.58 2.18
CA PHE A 6 -6.46 8.22 0.78
C PHE A 6 -7.72 8.59 -0.01
N VAL A 7 -7.58 8.56 -1.33
CA VAL A 7 -8.67 8.78 -2.28
C VAL A 7 -9.11 7.43 -2.82
N CYS A 8 -10.42 7.22 -2.94
CA CYS A 8 -10.95 6.01 -3.56
C CYS A 8 -10.49 5.91 -5.02
N PRO A 9 -9.85 4.80 -5.44
CA PRO A 9 -9.48 4.63 -6.85
C PRO A 9 -10.68 4.42 -7.78
N LEU A 10 -11.88 4.16 -7.23
CA LEU A 10 -13.08 3.84 -8.00
C LEU A 10 -13.97 5.07 -8.23
N CYS A 11 -14.36 5.73 -7.13
CA CYS A 11 -15.32 6.84 -7.18
C CYS A 11 -14.67 8.22 -6.95
N GLY A 12 -13.35 8.28 -6.73
CA GLY A 12 -12.66 9.54 -6.44
C GLY A 12 -13.00 10.17 -5.08
N ALA A 13 -13.82 9.51 -4.25
CA ALA A 13 -14.14 10.01 -2.91
C ALA A 13 -12.87 10.16 -2.06
N SER A 14 -12.60 11.39 -1.62
CA SER A 14 -11.42 11.73 -0.81
C SER A 14 -11.70 11.62 0.69
N GLY A 15 -10.64 11.61 1.50
CA GLY A 15 -10.77 11.64 2.97
C GLY A 15 -10.98 10.28 3.63
N GLN A 16 -10.85 9.18 2.89
CA GLN A 16 -10.98 7.85 3.47
C GLN A 16 -9.80 7.49 4.35
N ARG A 17 -10.04 6.73 5.40
CA ARG A 17 -9.02 6.29 6.35
C ARG A 17 -9.18 4.81 6.63
N PHE A 18 -8.06 4.14 6.85
CA PHE A 18 -8.07 2.81 7.43
C PHE A 18 -8.31 2.91 8.94
N PRO A 19 -8.98 1.94 9.56
CA PRO A 19 -9.23 1.95 11.00
C PRO A 19 -7.90 1.95 11.77
N LEU A 20 -7.83 2.75 12.83
CA LEU A 20 -6.61 2.97 13.63
C LEU A 20 -6.04 1.66 14.21
N GLY A 21 -6.90 0.70 14.55
CA GLY A 21 -6.50 -0.62 15.06
C GLY A 21 -5.93 -1.57 13.99
N SER A 22 -5.91 -1.18 12.72
CA SER A 22 -5.36 -2.02 11.65
C SER A 22 -3.86 -1.84 11.41
N ALA A 23 -3.20 -0.92 12.13
CA ALA A 23 -1.77 -0.60 11.95
C ALA A 23 -0.83 -1.81 12.04
N GLY A 24 -1.13 -2.75 12.96
CA GLY A 24 -0.35 -3.98 13.15
C GLY A 24 -0.72 -5.12 12.20
N ARG A 25 -1.81 -4.99 11.42
CA ARG A 25 -2.22 -6.04 10.48
C ARG A 25 -1.38 -5.94 9.21
N ARG A 26 -1.12 -7.10 8.57
CA ARG A 26 -0.44 -7.11 7.27
C ARG A 26 -1.22 -6.30 6.24
N GLN A 27 -2.54 -6.47 6.20
CA GLN A 27 -3.44 -5.76 5.29
C GLN A 27 -4.60 -5.18 6.10
N ALA A 28 -4.86 -3.88 5.89
CA ALA A 28 -6.00 -3.18 6.46
C ALA A 28 -7.16 -3.20 5.46
N LYS A 29 -8.38 -3.42 5.97
CA LYS A 29 -9.63 -3.36 5.20
C LYS A 29 -10.46 -2.16 5.67
N THR A 30 -11.13 -1.50 4.74
CA THR A 30 -12.10 -0.43 5.04
C THR A 30 -13.12 -0.33 3.91
N SER A 31 -14.34 0.09 4.22
CA SER A 31 -15.37 0.32 3.21
C SER A 31 -15.32 1.77 2.73
N CYS A 32 -15.48 1.96 1.42
CA CYS A 32 -15.55 3.29 0.85
C CYS A 32 -16.84 4.00 1.25
N GLN A 33 -16.78 5.22 1.79
CA GLN A 33 -17.99 5.96 2.16
C GLN A 33 -18.87 6.37 0.97
N GLY A 34 -18.28 6.59 -0.22
CA GLY A 34 -19.01 6.90 -1.44
C GLY A 34 -19.64 5.66 -2.09
N CYS A 35 -18.82 4.80 -2.70
CA CYS A 35 -19.29 3.63 -3.44
C CYS A 35 -19.53 2.36 -2.60
N ARG A 36 -19.33 2.39 -1.27
CA ARG A 36 -19.49 1.25 -0.33
C ARG A 36 -18.67 -0.02 -0.65
N VAL A 37 -17.80 0.01 -1.66
CA VAL A 37 -16.91 -1.10 -2.00
C VAL A 37 -15.86 -1.30 -0.90
N GLU A 38 -15.59 -2.55 -0.54
CA GLU A 38 -14.49 -2.90 0.37
C GLU A 38 -13.14 -2.70 -0.31
N LEU A 39 -12.29 -1.90 0.33
CA LEU A 39 -10.93 -1.62 -0.07
C LEU A 39 -9.95 -2.29 0.90
N ARG A 40 -8.84 -2.79 0.35
CA ARG A 40 -7.74 -3.43 1.06
C ARG A 40 -6.46 -2.69 0.71
N SER A 41 -5.63 -2.39 1.71
CA SER A 41 -4.24 -2.02 1.47
C SER A 41 -3.43 -3.26 1.12
N ASP A 42 -2.68 -3.24 0.02
CA ASP A 42 -1.76 -4.32 -0.35
C ASP A 42 -0.30 -3.85 -0.28
N PRO A 43 0.26 -3.74 0.93
CA PRO A 43 1.64 -3.34 1.10
C PRO A 43 2.57 -4.42 0.55
N ARG A 44 3.61 -3.99 -0.19
CA ARG A 44 4.67 -4.88 -0.67
C ARG A 44 5.25 -5.66 0.50
N LEU A 45 5.52 -6.95 0.28
CA LEU A 45 6.05 -7.85 1.31
C LEU A 45 7.31 -7.26 1.96
N GLY A 46 8.22 -6.67 1.17
CA GLY A 46 9.44 -6.03 1.68
C GLY A 46 9.17 -4.88 2.65
N THR A 47 8.17 -4.04 2.41
CA THR A 47 7.80 -2.95 3.33
C THR A 47 7.22 -3.47 4.63
N TYR A 48 6.48 -4.58 4.59
CA TYR A 48 5.98 -5.26 5.79
C TYR A 48 7.11 -5.89 6.61
N THR A 49 8.06 -6.57 5.96
CA THR A 49 9.25 -7.12 6.63
C THR A 49 10.09 -6.03 7.29
N LEU A 50 10.30 -4.90 6.59
CA LEU A 50 11.04 -3.77 7.14
C LEU A 50 10.32 -3.16 8.36
N TYR A 51 8.99 -3.09 8.32
CA TYR A 51 8.19 -2.66 9.47
C TYR A 51 8.33 -3.62 10.66
N LEU A 52 8.30 -4.93 10.43
CA LEU A 52 8.52 -5.91 11.51
C LEU A 52 9.90 -5.75 12.13
N LEU A 53 10.95 -5.62 11.31
CA LEU A 53 12.32 -5.37 11.79
C LEU A 53 12.39 -4.09 12.62
N TYR A 54 11.80 -3.01 12.12
CA TYR A 54 11.71 -1.75 12.87
C TYR A 54 11.03 -1.94 14.23
N THR A 55 9.87 -2.60 14.29
CA THR A 55 9.18 -2.83 15.57
C THR A 55 10.00 -3.68 16.54
N GLN A 56 10.75 -4.66 16.04
CA GLN A 56 11.64 -5.49 16.86
C GLN A 56 12.79 -4.67 17.45
N VAL A 57 13.41 -3.79 16.66
CA VAL A 57 14.47 -2.89 17.13
C VAL A 57 13.94 -1.95 18.21
N ILE A 58 12.75 -1.36 18.02
CA ILE A 58 12.13 -0.48 19.03
C ILE A 58 11.89 -1.24 20.34
N VAL A 59 11.35 -2.46 20.28
CA VAL A 59 11.11 -3.28 21.48
C VAL A 59 12.42 -3.64 22.17
N LEU A 60 13.45 -4.01 21.40
CA LEU A 60 14.77 -4.35 21.94
C LEU A 60 15.42 -3.15 22.66
N VAL A 61 15.37 -1.97 22.05
CA VAL A 61 15.89 -0.73 22.65
C VAL A 61 15.10 -0.35 23.90
N ALA A 62 13.78 -0.59 23.91
CA ALA A 62 12.93 -0.31 25.06
C ALA A 62 13.09 -1.32 26.21
N ALA A 63 13.67 -2.51 25.97
CA ALA A 63 13.82 -3.54 26.98
C ALA A 63 14.69 -3.08 28.16
N LEU A 64 15.82 -2.42 27.89
CA LEU A 64 16.71 -1.90 28.95
C LEU A 64 16.03 -0.89 29.88
N PRO A 65 15.38 0.19 29.38
CA PRO A 65 14.66 1.12 30.26
C PRO A 65 13.43 0.49 30.92
N LEU A 66 12.78 -0.50 30.29
CA LEU A 66 11.69 -1.27 30.90
C LEU A 66 12.17 -2.05 32.13
N ILE A 67 13.29 -2.75 32.03
CA ILE A 67 13.89 -3.50 33.15
C ILE A 67 14.33 -2.53 34.25
N GLY A 68 14.95 -1.40 33.89
CA GLY A 68 15.33 -0.39 34.87
C GLY A 68 14.13 0.17 35.64
N ALA A 69 13.05 0.53 34.93
CA ALA A 69 11.84 1.06 35.54
C ALA A 69 11.08 0.02 36.37
N SER A 70 11.09 -1.25 35.96
CA SER A 70 10.42 -2.33 36.70
C SER A 70 11.13 -2.64 38.02
N VAL A 71 12.47 -2.70 38.01
CA VAL A 71 13.28 -2.91 39.22
C VAL A 71 13.16 -1.71 40.18
N ALA A 72 13.08 -0.49 39.65
CA ALA A 72 12.90 0.72 40.45
C ALA A 72 11.47 0.91 41.00
N GLY A 73 10.49 0.10 40.57
CA GLY A 73 9.09 0.24 40.98
C GLY A 73 8.41 1.51 40.44
N GLU A 74 8.98 2.14 39.41
CA GLU A 74 8.50 3.41 38.86
C GLU A 74 7.38 3.17 37.83
N TRP A 75 6.17 2.87 38.31
CA TRP A 75 5.02 2.56 37.46
C TRP A 75 4.69 3.65 36.44
N ALA A 76 4.84 4.93 36.80
CA ALA A 76 4.64 6.06 35.90
C ALA A 76 5.65 6.05 34.74
N ARG A 77 6.93 5.80 35.02
CA ARG A 77 7.99 5.72 34.01
C ARG A 77 7.79 4.51 33.10
N LEU A 78 7.41 3.37 33.68
CA LEU A 78 7.07 2.16 32.93
C LEU A 78 5.90 2.40 31.98
N GLY A 79 4.84 3.05 32.45
CA GLY A 79 3.69 3.47 31.63
C GLY A 79 4.10 4.41 30.48
N MET A 80 4.97 5.38 30.76
CA MET A 80 5.49 6.30 29.74
C MET A 80 6.32 5.58 28.67
N ILE A 81 7.21 4.66 29.05
CA ILE A 81 7.99 3.87 28.10
C ILE A 81 7.06 3.04 27.20
N CYS A 82 6.08 2.37 27.80
CA CYS A 82 5.08 1.60 27.06
C CYS A 82 4.29 2.48 26.07
N LEU A 83 3.85 3.66 26.50
CA LEU A 83 3.12 4.60 25.63
C LEU A 83 3.98 5.06 24.45
N VAL A 84 5.24 5.41 24.69
CA VAL A 84 6.17 5.82 23.64
C VAL A 84 6.38 4.68 22.63
N VAL A 85 6.62 3.45 23.10
CA VAL A 85 6.78 2.27 22.23
C VAL A 85 5.53 2.04 21.38
N LEU A 86 4.34 2.13 22.00
CA LEU A 86 3.07 1.98 21.28
C LEU A 86 2.93 3.01 20.17
N VAL A 87 3.19 4.30 20.46
CA VAL A 87 3.10 5.38 19.47
C VAL A 87 4.11 5.18 18.33
N LEU A 88 5.37 4.84 18.67
CA LEU A 88 6.43 4.60 17.70
C LEU A 88 6.17 3.41 16.78
N CYS A 89 5.51 2.37 17.26
CA CYS A 89 5.10 1.23 16.44
C CYS A 89 3.84 1.56 15.62
N TRP A 90 2.88 2.25 16.22
CA TRP A 90 1.59 2.53 15.62
C TRP A 90 1.67 3.52 14.44
N PHE A 91 2.40 4.61 14.60
CA PHE A 91 2.43 5.70 13.62
C PHE A 91 3.01 5.28 12.26
N PRO A 92 4.15 4.57 12.17
CA PRO A 92 4.67 4.05 10.91
C PRO A 92 3.76 2.99 10.28
N GLY A 93 3.10 2.17 11.11
CA GLY A 93 2.11 1.19 10.65
C GLY A 93 0.95 1.84 9.91
N MET A 94 0.43 2.95 10.44
CA MET A 94 -0.62 3.74 9.80
C MET A 94 -0.17 4.39 8.49
N ILE A 95 1.04 4.98 8.46
CA ILE A 95 1.59 5.60 7.24
C ILE A 95 1.77 4.55 6.13
N ARG A 96 2.25 3.35 6.48
CA ARG A 96 2.40 2.23 5.56
C ARG A 96 1.07 1.87 4.89
N HIS A 97 -0.02 1.83 5.64
CA HIS A 97 -1.35 1.53 5.07
C HIS A 97 -1.89 2.66 4.20
N ALA A 98 -1.65 3.92 4.55
CA ALA A 98 -2.11 5.06 3.76
C ALA A 98 -1.33 5.25 2.44
N ARG A 99 -0.06 4.83 2.40
CA ARG A 99 0.82 4.95 1.23
C ARG A 99 0.93 3.68 0.38
N SER A 100 0.42 2.55 0.86
CA SER A 100 0.41 1.32 0.08
C SER A 100 -0.65 1.37 -1.02
N PRO A 101 -0.46 0.62 -2.12
CA PRO A 101 -1.48 0.54 -3.16
C PRO A 101 -2.77 -0.03 -2.56
N ILE A 102 -3.87 0.62 -2.92
CA ILE A 102 -5.21 0.27 -2.44
C ILE A 102 -5.90 -0.51 -3.54
N VAL A 103 -6.27 -1.75 -3.22
CA VAL A 103 -6.95 -2.68 -4.12
C VAL A 103 -8.34 -3.00 -3.57
N ARG A 104 -9.24 -3.53 -4.41
CA ARG A 104 -10.52 -4.04 -3.91
C ARG A 104 -10.28 -5.28 -3.03
N ALA A 105 -11.02 -5.40 -1.93
CA ALA A 105 -10.90 -6.52 -1.01
C ALA A 105 -11.59 -7.78 -1.54
N CYS A 106 -12.77 -7.62 -2.16
CA CYS A 106 -13.40 -8.65 -2.97
C CYS A 106 -12.92 -8.56 -4.42
N ARG A 107 -12.60 -9.72 -4.98
CA ARG A 107 -12.43 -9.86 -6.43
C ARG A 107 -13.74 -9.45 -7.09
N ASP A 108 -13.67 -8.56 -8.07
CA ASP A 108 -14.85 -8.15 -8.81
C ASP A 108 -15.48 -9.41 -9.44
N PRO A 109 -16.72 -9.77 -9.10
CA PRO A 109 -17.39 -10.95 -9.66
C PRO A 109 -17.54 -10.83 -11.18
N ASP A 110 -17.55 -9.60 -11.71
CA ASP A 110 -17.61 -9.31 -13.15
C ASP A 110 -16.22 -9.15 -13.79
N TYR A 111 -15.12 -9.48 -13.06
CA TYR A 111 -13.78 -9.57 -13.63
C TYR A 111 -13.67 -10.78 -14.55
N SER A 112 -14.28 -10.66 -15.72
CA SER A 112 -14.01 -11.52 -16.85
C SER A 112 -12.57 -11.27 -17.30
N TYR A 113 -11.72 -12.29 -17.26
CA TYR A 113 -10.37 -12.25 -17.83
C TYR A 113 -10.35 -12.05 -19.36
N ALA A 114 -11.51 -11.80 -19.97
CA ALA A 114 -11.76 -11.90 -21.40
C ALA A 114 -11.56 -10.59 -22.18
N ARG A 115 -11.14 -9.47 -21.57
CA ARG A 115 -10.88 -8.25 -22.37
C ARG A 115 -9.84 -7.33 -21.76
N ARG A 116 -8.63 -7.38 -22.33
CA ARG A 116 -7.70 -6.25 -22.37
C ARG A 116 -7.70 -5.71 -23.80
N PRO A 117 -8.65 -4.84 -24.20
CA PRO A 117 -8.53 -4.16 -25.48
C PRO A 117 -7.48 -3.06 -25.29
N GLY A 118 -6.25 -3.28 -25.78
CA GLY A 118 -5.23 -2.22 -25.82
C GLY A 118 -3.83 -2.58 -25.36
N ALA A 119 -3.51 -3.85 -25.08
CA ALA A 119 -2.10 -4.29 -25.01
C ALA A 119 -1.66 -4.86 -26.37
N SER A 120 -1.94 -4.13 -27.45
CA SER A 120 -1.31 -4.35 -28.75
C SER A 120 0.01 -3.60 -28.76
N THR A 121 1.08 -4.35 -28.52
CA THR A 121 2.41 -4.19 -29.13
C THR A 121 2.49 -3.11 -30.21
N THR A 122 3.15 -1.99 -29.91
CA THR A 122 3.73 -1.12 -30.94
C THR A 122 5.18 -0.84 -30.58
N HIS A 123 6.00 -1.87 -30.77
CA HIS A 123 7.46 -1.74 -30.93
C HIS A 123 7.92 -2.90 -31.80
N ALA A 124 7.91 -2.65 -33.11
CA ALA A 124 8.51 -3.39 -34.24
C ALA A 124 7.57 -3.17 -35.44
N ALA A 125 7.95 -2.67 -36.60
CA ALA A 125 9.26 -2.48 -37.19
C ALA A 125 9.16 -1.30 -38.17
N ALA A 126 10.15 -0.40 -38.14
CA ALA A 126 10.40 0.49 -39.26
C ALA A 126 11.25 -0.28 -40.27
N ASN A 127 10.62 -0.89 -41.28
CA ASN A 127 11.15 -0.98 -42.65
C ASN A 127 10.10 -1.62 -43.58
N PRO A 128 9.75 -0.97 -44.71
CA PRO A 128 9.37 -1.70 -45.90
C PRO A 128 10.23 -1.23 -47.08
N GLU A 129 11.23 -2.04 -47.41
CA GLU A 129 11.67 -2.20 -48.81
C GLU A 129 10.81 -3.29 -49.48
N GLN A 130 10.81 -3.24 -50.83
CA GLN A 130 10.25 -4.18 -51.81
C GLN A 130 8.77 -3.94 -52.20
N ARG A 131 8.38 -3.46 -53.40
CA ARG A 131 8.76 -3.68 -54.84
C ARG A 131 7.60 -4.39 -55.56
N SER A 132 6.93 -3.67 -56.48
CA SER A 132 6.16 -4.16 -57.65
C SER A 132 5.32 -2.99 -58.18
N ASP A 133 5.08 -2.69 -59.46
CA ASP A 133 5.51 -3.16 -60.78
C ASP A 133 5.22 -2.01 -61.77
N THR A 134 6.11 -1.76 -62.74
CA THR A 134 5.85 -1.00 -63.99
C THR A 134 4.78 -1.71 -64.85
N PRO A 135 4.04 -1.08 -65.81
CA PRO A 135 4.58 -0.15 -66.83
C PRO A 135 3.64 0.99 -67.30
N SER A 136 4.19 2.02 -67.94
CA SER A 136 3.45 2.73 -69.00
C SER A 136 4.41 3.39 -70.00
N ALA A 137 4.10 3.16 -71.27
CA ALA A 137 4.90 3.50 -72.44
C ALA A 137 4.75 4.98 -72.90
N SER A 138 5.74 5.37 -73.70
CA SER A 138 6.03 6.52 -74.58
C SER A 138 4.84 7.29 -75.20
N PRO A 139 5.06 8.50 -75.77
CA PRO A 139 5.95 8.77 -76.91
C PRO A 139 7.30 9.40 -76.55
#